data_AF-A0ABD7S333-F1
#
_entry.id   AF-A0ABD7S333-F1
#
_cell.length_a   1.000
_cell.length_b   1.000
_cell.length_c   1.000
_cell.angle_alpha   90.00
_cell.angle_beta   90.00
_cell.angle_gamma   90.00
#
_symmetry.space_group_name_H-M   'P 1'
#
loop_
_entity.id
_entity.type
_entity.pdbx_description
1 polymer ?
#
loop_
_entity_poly.entity_id
_entity_poly.type
_entity_poly.pdbx_seq_one_letter_code
_entity_poly.pdbx_strand_id
1 'polypeptide(L)'
;EAKDISVITPFKAVQQNLKRMLPGKMVSGTIHTMQGKEASVVIVVLGGNTAGSGARNWAVSEPNLLNVAATRAKRRLYVIGDRNDWKHRPLVCDVMDLLPLQDIRAHE
;
A
#
# COMPACT_ATOMS: atom_id res chain seq x y z
N GLU A 1 21.59 0.44 -7.40
CA GLU A 1 20.82 1.63 -6.96
C GLU A 1 19.50 1.19 -6.37
N ALA A 2 19.15 1.68 -5.17
CA ALA A 2 17.84 1.43 -4.59
C ALA A 2 16.80 2.24 -5.37
N LYS A 3 15.69 1.62 -5.75
CA LYS A 3 14.54 2.33 -6.32
C LYS A 3 14.03 3.30 -5.25
N ASP A 4 14.03 4.60 -5.55
CA ASP A 4 13.67 5.63 -4.56
C ASP A 4 12.25 5.45 -4.03
N ILE A 5 11.33 4.96 -4.87
CA ILE A 5 9.92 4.78 -4.52
C ILE A 5 9.42 3.43 -5.03
N SER A 6 8.90 2.61 -4.11
CA SER A 6 8.18 1.37 -4.42
C SER A 6 6.70 1.53 -4.11
N VAL A 7 5.84 1.09 -5.04
CA VAL A 7 4.38 1.08 -4.88
C VAL A 7 3.92 -0.37 -4.82
N ILE A 8 3.23 -0.75 -3.76
CA ILE A 8 2.74 -2.11 -3.58
C ILE A 8 1.25 -2.14 -3.36
N THR A 9 0.64 -3.25 -3.75
CA THR A 9 -0.78 -3.52 -3.51
C THR A 9 -1.00 -5.02 -3.39
N PRO A 10 -1.92 -5.49 -2.53
CA PRO A 10 -2.30 -6.90 -2.50
C PRO A 10 -3.27 -7.24 -3.66
N PHE A 11 -3.83 -6.24 -4.35
CA PHE A 11 -4.88 -6.45 -5.34
C PHE A 11 -4.34 -6.41 -6.76
N LYS A 12 -4.48 -7.53 -7.49
CA LYS A 12 -4.07 -7.64 -8.90
C LYS A 12 -4.68 -6.57 -9.80
N ALA A 13 -5.96 -6.25 -9.60
CA ALA A 13 -6.65 -5.20 -10.38
C ALA A 13 -6.02 -3.82 -10.14
N VAL A 14 -5.67 -3.49 -8.89
CA VAL A 14 -4.95 -2.25 -8.58
C VAL A 14 -3.56 -2.27 -9.22
N GLN A 15 -2.83 -3.38 -9.14
CA GLN A 15 -1.50 -3.53 -9.73
C GLN A 15 -1.49 -3.26 -11.24
N GLN A 16 -2.50 -3.78 -11.96
CA GLN A 16 -2.64 -3.56 -13.41
C GLN A 16 -2.90 -2.10 -13.76
N ASN A 17 -3.66 -1.36 -12.95
CA ASN A 17 -3.88 0.07 -13.13
C ASN A 17 -2.62 0.87 -12.80
N LEU A 18 -1.92 0.53 -11.71
CA LEU A 18 -0.67 1.20 -11.31
C LEU A 18 0.39 1.14 -12.40
N LYS A 19 0.54 0.00 -13.09
CA LYS A 19 1.48 -0.11 -14.23
C LYS A 19 1.20 0.88 -15.37
N ARG A 20 -0.06 1.31 -15.53
CA ARG A 20 -0.47 2.28 -16.56
C ARG A 20 -0.33 3.73 -16.09
N MET A 21 -0.48 3.97 -14.79
CA MET A 21 -0.51 5.33 -14.23
C MET A 21 0.84 5.82 -13.73
N LEU A 22 1.71 4.90 -13.28
CA LEU A 22 2.96 5.28 -12.64
C LEU A 22 4.04 5.62 -13.67
N PRO A 23 4.84 6.68 -13.43
CA PRO A 23 5.99 6.99 -14.25
C PRO A 23 7.05 5.90 -14.14
N GLY A 24 7.85 5.69 -15.19
CA GLY A 24 8.83 4.59 -15.30
C GLY A 24 9.92 4.55 -14.21
N LYS A 25 10.08 5.62 -13.41
CA LYS A 25 10.99 5.67 -12.26
C LYS A 25 10.45 4.96 -11.01
N MET A 26 9.14 4.70 -10.96
CA MET A 26 8.49 4.04 -9.83
C MET A 26 8.29 2.56 -10.09
N VAL A 27 8.38 1.75 -9.04
CA VAL A 27 8.32 0.30 -9.19
C VAL A 27 7.09 -0.23 -8.51
N SER A 28 6.19 -0.78 -9.32
CA SER A 28 4.92 -1.34 -8.86
C SER A 28 4.99 -2.85 -8.72
N GLY A 29 4.49 -3.39 -7.62
CA GLY A 29 4.52 -4.83 -7.35
C GLY A 29 3.42 -5.29 -6.40
N THR A 30 3.40 -6.60 -6.15
CA THR A 30 2.71 -7.17 -4.99
C THR A 30 3.68 -7.22 -3.80
N ILE A 31 3.20 -7.62 -2.62
CA ILE A 31 4.06 -7.84 -1.46
C ILE A 31 5.26 -8.76 -1.74
N HIS A 32 5.03 -9.82 -2.51
CA HIS A 32 6.05 -10.76 -2.96
C HIS A 32 7.17 -10.09 -3.77
N THR A 33 6.88 -8.98 -4.43
CA THR A 33 7.88 -8.22 -5.21
C THR A 33 8.90 -7.51 -4.29
N MET A 34 8.54 -7.27 -3.03
CA MET A 34 9.39 -6.61 -2.03
C MET A 34 10.04 -7.58 -1.03
N GLN A 35 9.85 -8.89 -1.19
CA GLN A 35 10.49 -9.85 -0.30
C GLN A 35 12.03 -9.76 -0.44
N GLY A 36 12.70 -9.41 0.66
CA GLY A 36 14.15 -9.20 0.69
C GLY A 36 14.64 -7.91 0.00
N LYS A 37 13.74 -6.99 -0.36
CA LYS A 37 14.08 -5.70 -0.99
C LYS A 37 13.55 -4.54 -0.16
N GLU A 38 14.34 -3.48 -0.08
CA GLU A 38 14.00 -2.25 0.64
C GLU A 38 13.97 -1.06 -0.33
N ALA A 39 13.25 -0.01 0.04
CA ALA A 39 13.16 1.24 -0.73
C ALA A 39 13.22 2.46 0.20
N SER A 40 13.66 3.60 -0.32
CA SER A 40 13.64 4.86 0.44
C SER A 40 12.20 5.22 0.86
N VAL A 41 11.26 5.06 -0.07
CA VAL A 41 9.83 5.28 0.17
C VAL A 41 9.04 4.05 -0.27
N VAL A 42 8.08 3.62 0.55
CA VAL A 42 7.07 2.60 0.20
C VAL A 42 5.69 3.25 0.21
N ILE A 43 4.91 3.03 -0.84
CA ILE A 43 3.52 3.44 -0.97
C ILE A 43 2.66 2.18 -1.07
N VAL A 44 1.75 1.98 -0.13
CA VAL A 44 0.78 0.87 -0.14
C VAL A 44 -0.55 1.37 -0.67
N VAL A 45 -1.07 0.73 -1.72
CA VAL A 45 -2.38 1.06 -2.29
C VAL A 45 -3.35 -0.08 -2.02
N LEU A 46 -4.31 0.17 -1.12
CA LEU A 46 -5.31 -0.79 -0.68
C LEU A 46 -6.57 -0.81 -1.57
N GLY A 47 -6.77 0.21 -2.42
CA GLY A 47 -8.00 0.35 -3.22
C GLY A 47 -9.22 0.81 -2.39
N GLY A 48 -10.39 0.90 -3.03
CA GLY A 48 -11.60 1.50 -2.42
C GLY A 48 -12.93 0.76 -2.65
N ASN A 49 -12.99 -0.24 -3.54
CA ASN A 49 -14.19 -1.07 -3.69
C ASN A 49 -13.79 -2.52 -3.95
N THR A 50 -13.56 -3.27 -2.87
CA THR A 50 -13.47 -4.73 -2.94
C THR A 50 -14.79 -5.27 -2.39
N ALA A 51 -15.65 -5.72 -3.30
CA ALA A 51 -17.05 -6.06 -3.06
C ALA A 51 -17.29 -7.30 -2.15
N GLY A 52 -16.29 -7.74 -1.37
CA GLY A 52 -16.43 -8.86 -0.45
C GLY A 52 -15.52 -8.73 0.76
N SER A 53 -16.05 -9.02 1.95
CA SER A 53 -15.30 -9.10 3.21
C SER A 53 -14.09 -10.04 3.12
N GLY A 54 -14.21 -11.14 2.35
CA GLY A 54 -13.15 -12.14 2.18
C GLY A 54 -11.88 -11.64 1.49
N ALA A 55 -11.99 -10.81 0.45
CA ALA A 55 -10.82 -10.29 -0.28
C ALA A 55 -9.94 -9.39 0.61
N ARG A 56 -10.54 -8.75 1.61
CA ARG A 56 -9.86 -7.84 2.53
C ARG A 56 -9.32 -8.56 3.75
N ASN A 57 -10.05 -9.54 4.28
CA ASN A 57 -9.54 -10.45 5.31
C ASN A 57 -8.27 -11.16 4.81
N TRP A 58 -8.25 -11.55 3.53
CA TRP A 58 -7.06 -12.10 2.89
C TRP A 58 -5.88 -11.11 2.88
N ALA A 59 -6.13 -9.85 2.49
CA ALA A 59 -5.08 -8.81 2.43
C ALA A 59 -4.43 -8.51 3.79
N VAL A 60 -5.13 -8.78 4.89
CA VAL A 60 -4.62 -8.63 6.27
C VAL A 60 -4.09 -9.94 6.87
N SER A 61 -4.39 -11.09 6.26
CA SER A 61 -4.01 -12.43 6.77
C SER A 61 -2.72 -13.01 6.15
N GLU A 62 -2.28 -12.54 4.99
CA GLU A 62 -0.90 -12.77 4.51
C GLU A 62 0.13 -12.22 5.52
N PRO A 63 1.44 -12.53 5.42
CA PRO A 63 2.45 -11.93 6.31
C PRO A 63 2.20 -10.42 6.36
N ASN A 64 1.75 -9.93 7.52
CA ASN A 64 0.94 -8.71 7.65
C ASN A 64 1.43 -7.65 6.65
N LEU A 65 0.63 -7.40 5.59
CA LEU A 65 1.04 -6.61 4.44
C LEU A 65 1.65 -5.27 4.87
N LEU A 66 1.06 -4.66 5.89
CA LEU A 66 1.48 -3.40 6.46
C LEU A 66 2.78 -3.54 7.25
N ASN A 67 2.98 -4.63 7.99
CA ASN A 67 4.27 -4.90 8.66
C ASN A 67 5.39 -5.08 7.64
N VAL A 68 5.15 -5.82 6.55
CA VAL A 68 6.14 -5.95 5.48
C VAL A 68 6.39 -4.58 4.85
N ALA A 69 5.37 -3.83 4.48
CA ALA A 69 5.54 -2.49 3.92
C ALA A 69 6.34 -1.56 4.84
N ALA A 70 6.02 -1.55 6.14
CA ALA A 70 6.68 -0.73 7.15
C ALA A 70 8.16 -1.10 7.31
N THR A 71 8.48 -2.40 7.39
CA THR A 71 9.87 -2.87 7.55
C THR A 71 10.71 -2.73 6.27
N ARG A 72 10.09 -2.54 5.10
CA ARG A 72 10.82 -2.30 3.83
C ARG A 72 11.04 -0.83 3.51
N ALA A 73 10.37 0.08 4.22
CA ALA A 73 10.53 1.52 4.05
C ALA A 73 11.69 2.05 4.88
N LYS A 74 12.70 2.65 4.24
CA LYS A 74 13.86 3.24 4.95
C LYS A 74 13.60 4.63 5.52
N ARG A 75 12.73 5.41 4.87
CA ARG A 75 12.46 6.81 5.27
C ARG A 75 10.98 7.10 5.44
N ARG A 76 10.12 6.67 4.50
CA ARG A 76 8.69 7.01 4.52
C ARG A 76 7.82 5.85 4.07
N LEU A 77 6.71 5.68 4.77
CA LEU A 77 5.60 4.80 4.41
C LEU A 77 4.36 5.66 4.15
N TYR A 78 3.72 5.46 3.01
CA TYR A 78 2.40 6.01 2.72
C TYR A 78 1.40 4.89 2.51
N VAL A 79 0.17 5.07 3.00
CA VAL A 79 -0.93 4.11 2.79
C VAL A 79 -2.10 4.87 2.16
N ILE A 80 -2.59 4.37 1.04
CA ILE A 80 -3.68 4.95 0.25
C ILE A 80 -4.84 3.96 0.21
N GLY A 81 -6.00 4.37 0.71
CA GLY A 81 -7.23 3.57 0.72
C GLY A 81 -8.41 4.34 1.29
N ASP A 82 -9.61 3.78 1.17
CA ASP A 82 -10.82 4.38 1.76
C ASP A 82 -10.84 4.15 3.28
N ARG A 83 -10.59 5.21 4.07
CA ARG A 83 -10.54 5.10 5.53
C ARG A 83 -11.86 4.62 6.14
N ASN A 84 -13.03 4.98 5.59
CA ASN A 84 -14.31 4.50 6.12
C ASN A 84 -14.51 2.99 5.89
N ASP A 85 -13.92 2.50 4.82
CA ASP A 85 -13.98 1.11 4.40
C ASP A 85 -13.01 0.19 5.18
N TRP A 86 -11.90 0.77 5.65
CA TRP A 86 -10.83 0.07 6.37
C TRP A 86 -10.86 0.24 7.91
N LYS A 87 -11.47 1.30 8.45
CA LYS A 87 -11.49 1.61 9.91
C LYS A 87 -12.27 0.65 10.80
N HIS A 88 -13.03 -0.29 10.24
CA HIS A 88 -13.85 -1.23 11.02
C HIS A 88 -13.28 -2.66 11.02
N ARG A 89 -12.00 -2.82 10.67
CA ARG A 89 -11.37 -4.12 10.41
C ARG A 89 -10.16 -4.34 11.33
N PRO A 90 -10.10 -5.46 12.07
CA PRO A 90 -8.96 -5.78 12.92
C PRO A 90 -7.63 -5.68 12.15
N LEU A 91 -6.57 -5.19 12.81
CA LEU A 91 -5.21 -4.96 12.28
C LEU A 91 -5.01 -3.77 11.31
N VAL A 92 -6.06 -3.28 10.63
CA VAL A 92 -5.95 -2.10 9.76
C VAL A 92 -6.42 -0.83 10.44
N CYS A 93 -7.34 -0.93 11.43
CA CYS A 93 -7.72 0.19 12.29
C CYS A 93 -6.48 0.91 12.83
N ASP A 94 -5.55 0.15 13.43
CA ASP A 94 -4.38 0.72 14.09
C ASP A 94 -3.53 1.53 13.11
N VAL A 95 -3.23 1.02 11.93
CA VAL A 95 -2.38 1.76 10.96
C VAL A 95 -3.09 3.01 10.42
N MET A 96 -4.39 2.93 10.17
CA MET A 96 -5.18 4.08 9.69
C MET A 96 -5.42 5.14 10.76
N ASP A 97 -5.23 4.79 12.03
CA ASP A 97 -5.31 5.72 13.16
C ASP A 97 -3.91 6.23 13.59
N LEU A 98 -2.85 5.43 13.37
CA LEU A 98 -1.47 5.78 13.68
C LEU A 98 -0.82 6.67 12.62
N LEU A 99 -1.22 6.55 11.35
CA LEU A 99 -0.68 7.36 10.28
C LEU A 99 -1.41 8.72 10.20
N PRO A 100 -0.68 9.85 10.22
CA PRO A 100 -1.30 11.15 10.10
C PRO A 100 -1.93 11.33 8.72
N LEU A 101 -3.16 11.85 8.68
CA LEU A 101 -3.82 12.20 7.43
C LEU A 101 -2.97 13.24 6.69
N GLN A 102 -2.60 12.92 5.45
CA GLN A 102 -1.89 13.84 4.58
C GLN A 102 -2.89 14.53 3.65
N ASP A 103 -2.97 15.85 3.73
CA ASP A 103 -3.65 16.67 2.73
C ASP A 103 -2.73 16.81 1.52
N ILE A 104 -2.95 15.97 0.52
CA ILE A 104 -2.23 16.04 -0.76
C ILE A 104 -3.00 17.03 -1.63
N ARG A 105 -2.54 18.28 -1.62
CA ARG A 105 -2.98 19.27 -2.60
C ARG A 105 -2.58 18.76 -3.98
N ALA A 106 -3.55 18.37 -4.80
CA ALA A 106 -3.30 18.17 -6.21
C ALA A 106 -2.85 19.52 -6.77
N HIS A 107 -1.60 19.61 -7.21
CA HIS A 107 -1.20 20.71 -8.06
C HIS A 107 -1.90 20.49 -9.41
N GLU A 108 -2.82 21.40 -9.74
CA GLU A 108 -3.42 21.51 -11.08
C GLU A 108 -2.34 21.74 -12.16
#